data_AF-A0A2V6D4H9-F1
#
_entry.id   AF-A0A2V6D4H9-F1
#
_cell.length_a   1.000
_cell.length_b   1.000
_cell.length_c   1.000
_cell.angle_alpha   90.00
_cell.angle_beta   90.00
_cell.angle_gamma   90.00
#
_symmetry.space_group_name_H-M   'P 1'
#
loop_
_entity.id
_entity.type
_entity.pdbx_description
1 polymer ?
#
loop_
_entity_poly.entity_id
_entity_poly.type
_entity_poly.pdbx_seq_one_letter_code
_entity_poly.pdbx_strand_id
1 'polypeptide(L)' 'MLEPDYYKVLLEIKVGRRFWQSNPSAEDARTFYVRVVKPLRRLQRRGVVERLQEITASDDRTPIAVDIIGQVDFTKASKQ' A
#
# COMPACT_ATOMS: atom_id res chain seq x y z
N MET A 1 4.77 -13.84 10.60
CA MET A 1 5.49 -13.88 9.31
C MET A 1 4.68 -13.08 8.30
N LEU A 2 5.25 -12.03 7.67
CA LEU A 2 4.58 -11.29 6.60
C LEU A 2 4.54 -12.19 5.35
N GLU A 3 3.40 -12.27 4.66
CA GLU A 3 3.28 -13.05 3.41
C GLU A 3 4.32 -12.56 2.38
N PRO A 4 4.86 -13.43 1.52
CA PRO A 4 5.95 -13.10 0.59
C PRO A 4 5.61 -11.91 -0.33
N ASP A 5 4.35 -11.73 -0.71
CA ASP A 5 3.90 -10.56 -1.49
C ASP A 5 4.06 -9.23 -0.75
N TYR A 6 3.98 -9.21 0.59
CA TYR A 6 4.16 -7.98 1.38
C TYR A 6 5.58 -7.43 1.27
N TYR A 7 6.59 -8.31 1.19
CA TYR A 7 7.99 -7.88 1.09
C TYR A 7 8.26 -7.17 -0.24
N LYS A 8 7.63 -7.61 -1.33
CA LYS A 8 7.81 -6.97 -2.64
C LYS A 8 7.22 -5.56 -2.66
N VAL A 9 6.00 -5.40 -2.14
CA VAL A 9 5.33 -4.09 -1.96
C VAL A 9 6.18 -3.15 -1.10
N LEU A 10 6.76 -3.65 -0.01
CA LEU A 10 7.65 -2.88 0.88
C LEU A 10 8.95 -2.44 0.20
N LEU A 11 9.54 -3.28 -0.64
CA LEU A 11 10.76 -2.95 -1.38
C LEU A 11 10.54 -1.84 -2.42
N GLU A 12 9.35 -1.74 -2.99
CA GLU A 12 9.00 -0.69 -3.96
C GLU A 12 8.67 0.66 -3.29
N ILE A 13 8.21 0.63 -2.04
CA ILE A 13 8.02 1.80 -1.17
C ILE A 13 9.35 2.15 -0.47
N LYS A 14 10.49 2.03 -1.16
CA LYS A 14 11.73 2.66 -0.69
C LYS A 14 11.56 4.18 -0.74
N VAL A 15 12.01 4.83 0.33
CA VAL A 15 12.02 6.28 0.63
C VAL A 15 11.47 7.16 -0.50
N GLY A 16 10.32 7.79 -0.27
CA GLY A 16 9.72 8.76 -1.19
C GLY A 16 8.21 8.63 -1.34
N ARG A 17 7.68 9.34 -2.35
CA ARG A 17 6.26 9.32 -2.73
C ARG A 17 6.03 8.35 -3.88
N ARG A 18 5.00 7.53 -3.79
CA ARG A 18 4.58 6.55 -4.79
C ARG A 18 3.09 6.66 -5.03
N PHE A 19 2.68 6.45 -6.28
CA PHE A 19 1.28 6.41 -6.68
C PHE A 19 1.02 5.08 -7.37
N TRP A 20 -0.01 4.37 -6.92
CA TRP A 20 -0.48 3.12 -7.53
C TRP A 20 -1.96 3.21 -7.84
N GLN A 21 -2.37 2.66 -8.97
CA GLN A 21 -3.75 2.67 -9.43
C GLN A 21 -4.13 1.28 -9.97
N SER A 22 -5.36 0.87 -9.71
CA SER A 22 -5.97 -0.31 -10.30
C SER A 22 -6.02 -0.14 -11.81
N ASN A 23 -5.47 -1.09 -12.56
CA ASN A 23 -5.54 -1.04 -14.01
C ASN A 23 -6.96 -1.45 -14.46
N PRO A 24 -7.77 -0.54 -15.02
CA PRO A 24 -9.15 -0.84 -15.39
C PRO A 24 -9.27 -1.97 -16.43
N SER A 25 -8.20 -2.24 -17.19
CA SER A 25 -8.17 -3.27 -18.24
C SER A 25 -7.68 -4.64 -17.75
N ALA A 26 -7.07 -4.72 -16.57
CA ALA A 26 -6.36 -5.94 -16.13
C ALA A 26 -6.65 -6.36 -14.69
N GLU A 27 -7.10 -5.46 -13.81
CA GLU A 27 -7.31 -5.75 -12.40
C GLU A 27 -8.61 -5.08 -11.91
N ASP A 28 -9.57 -5.89 -11.45
CA ASP A 28 -10.78 -5.40 -10.79
C ASP A 28 -10.38 -4.58 -9.54
N ALA A 29 -11.08 -3.47 -9.29
CA ALA A 29 -10.87 -2.61 -8.12
C ALA A 29 -10.86 -3.39 -6.80
N ARG A 30 -11.64 -4.48 -6.72
CA ARG A 30 -11.65 -5.37 -5.55
C ARG A 30 -10.34 -6.14 -5.40
N THR A 31 -9.75 -6.59 -6.50
CA THR A 31 -8.45 -7.28 -6.49
C THR A 31 -7.34 -6.32 -6.07
N PHE A 32 -7.35 -5.09 -6.60
CA PHE A 32 -6.45 -4.02 -6.18
C PHE A 32 -6.59 -3.71 -4.69
N TYR A 33 -7.81 -3.61 -4.18
CA TYR A 33 -8.06 -3.39 -2.76
C TYR A 33 -7.44 -4.50 -1.89
N VAL A 34 -7.65 -5.76 -2.26
CA VAL A 34 -7.16 -6.90 -1.46
C VAL A 34 -5.64 -7.01 -1.52
N ARG A 35 -5.02 -6.79 -2.70
CA ARG A 35 -3.59 -7.00 -2.93
C ARG A 35 -2.71 -5.80 -2.60
N VAL A 36 -3.24 -4.58 -2.69
CA VAL A 36 -2.44 -3.36 -2.53
C VAL A 36 -2.92 -2.56 -1.32
N VAL A 37 -4.19 -2.16 -1.31
CA VAL A 37 -4.72 -1.23 -0.30
C VAL A 37 -4.72 -1.84 1.10
N LYS A 38 -5.24 -3.07 1.24
CA LYS A 38 -5.35 -3.75 2.54
C LYS A 38 -3.97 -4.01 3.18
N PRO A 39 -2.94 -4.45 2.43
CA PRO A 39 -1.57 -4.48 2.92
C PRO A 39 -1.03 -3.12 3.38
N LEU A 40 -1.20 -2.06 2.58
CA LEU A 40 -0.72 -0.72 2.90
C LEU A 40 -1.34 -0.16 4.19
N ARG A 41 -2.64 -0.36 4.41
CA ARG A 41 -3.31 0.01 5.68
C ARG A 41 -2.67 -0.66 6.89
N ARG A 42 -2.26 -1.93 6.76
CA ARG A 42 -1.56 -2.65 7.84
C ARG A 42 -0.16 -2.07 8.08
N LEU A 43 0.53 -1.69 7.01
CA LEU A 43 1.86 -1.09 7.10
C LEU A 43 1.83 0.31 7.71
N GLN A 44 0.83 1.13 7.38
CA GLN A 44 0.60 2.43 8.00
C GLN A 44 0.39 2.29 9.52
N ARG A 45 -0.44 1.33 9.95
CA ARG A 45 -0.65 1.04 11.39
C ARG A 45 0.63 0.58 12.11
N ARG A 46 1.59 0.00 11.39
CA ARG A 46 2.89 -0.42 11.92
C ARG A 46 3.94 0.69 11.86
N GLY A 47 3.60 1.88 11.36
CA GLY A 47 4.51 3.01 11.21
C GLY A 47 5.54 2.84 10.09
N VAL A 48 5.33 1.93 9.15
CA VAL A 48 6.22 1.70 7.99
C VAL A 48 5.87 2.61 6.82
N VAL A 49 4.58 2.88 6.64
CA VAL A 49 4.08 3.89 5.70
C VAL A 49 3.76 5.13 6.52
N GLU A 50 4.41 6.25 6.20
CA GLU A 50 4.21 7.53 6.89
C GLU A 50 2.84 8.12 6.53
N ARG A 51 2.50 8.10 5.24
CA ARG A 51 1.22 8.58 4.74
C ARG A 51 0.66 7.61 3.70
N LEU A 52 -0.61 7.27 3.87
CA LEU A 52 -1.41 6.54 2.89
C LEU A 52 -2.66 7.36 2.60
N GLN A 53 -2.86 7.74 1.34
CA GLN A 53 -4.06 8.37 0.85
C GLN A 53 -4.75 7.43 -0.14
N GLU A 54 -6.02 7.13 0.11
CA GLU A 54 -6.83 6.27 -0.74
C GLU A 54 -7.73 7.14 -1.62
N ILE A 55 -7.83 6.78 -2.89
CA ILE A 55 -8.62 7.48 -3.89
C ILE A 55 -9.70 6.53 -4.38
N THR A 56 -10.94 6.90 -4.15
CA THR A 56 -12.14 6.18 -4.58
C THR A 56 -12.71 6.83 -5.84
N ALA A 57 -13.32 6.02 -6.71
CA ALA A 57 -14.17 6.56 -7.78
C ALA A 57 -15.43 7.19 -7.16
N SER A 58 -16.03 8.16 -7.85
CA SER A 58 -17.21 8.90 -7.35
C SER A 58 -18.40 8.02 -6.97
N ASP A 59 -18.52 6.84 -7.58
CA ASP A 59 -19.65 5.92 -7.41
C ASP A 59 -19.34 4.67 -6.58
N ASP A 60 -18.07 4.44 -6.24
CA ASP A 60 -17.62 3.17 -5.66
C ASP A 60 -16.91 3.38 -4.31
N ARG A 61 -17.29 2.59 -3.29
CA ARG A 61 -16.62 2.62 -1.98
C ARG A 61 -15.25 1.93 -2.01
N THR A 62 -14.91 1.29 -3.13
CA THR A 62 -13.67 0.57 -3.32
C THR A 62 -12.58 1.51 -3.83
N PRO A 63 -11.45 1.67 -3.13
CA PRO A 63 -10.35 2.49 -3.62
C PRO A 63 -9.79 1.92 -4.92
N ILE A 64 -9.66 2.80 -5.92
CA ILE A 64 -9.09 2.48 -7.25
C ILE A 64 -7.66 2.98 -7.38
N ALA A 65 -7.20 3.83 -6.47
CA ALA A 65 -5.81 4.27 -6.43
C ALA A 65 -5.38 4.61 -5.01
N VAL A 66 -4.07 4.66 -4.80
CA VAL A 66 -3.44 5.06 -3.55
C VAL A 66 -2.21 5.92 -3.83
N ASP A 67 -2.04 6.95 -3.01
CA ASP A 67 -0.81 7.73 -2.90
C ASP A 67 -0.16 7.38 -1.56
N ILE A 68 1.13 7.08 -1.62
CA ILE A 68 1.90 6.49 -0.52
C ILE A 68 3.13 7.36 -0.33
N ILE A 69 3.36 7.82 0.89
CA ILE A 69 4.65 8.38 1.30
C ILE A 69 5.22 7.42 2.34
N GLY A 70 6.38 6.84 2.02
CA GLY A 70 7.07 5.89 2.87
C GLY A 70 8.41 6.44 3.35
N GLN A 71 8.67 6.32 4.65
CA GLN A 71 10.02 6.28 5.21
C GLN A 71 10.25 4.88 5.75
N VAL A 72 11.19 4.14 5.13
CA VAL A 72 11.59 2.85 5.68
C VAL A 72 12.79 3.06 6.58
N ASP A 73 12.53 3.52 7.81
CA ASP A 73 13.52 3.38 8.87
C ASP A 73 13.45 1.93 9.38
N PHE A 74 14.19 1.04 8.70
CA PHE A 74 14.28 -0.39 9.06
C PHE A 74 14.77 -0.62 10.50
N THR A 75 15.27 0.43 11.18
CA THR A 75 15.71 0.37 12.58
C THR A 75 14.56 0.11 13.56
N LYS A 76 13.30 0.46 13.22
CA LYS A 76 12.13 0.21 14.10
C LYS A 76 11.47 -1.15 13.88
N ALA A 77 11.65 -1.78 12.72
CA ALA A 77 11.06 -3.09 12.43
C ALA A 77 11.89 -4.28 12.95
N SER A 78 13.15 -4.04 13.36
CA SER A 78 14.09 -5.07 13.83
C SER A 78 14.21 -5.21 15.35
N LYS A 79 13.21 -4.78 16.13
CA LYS A 79 13.11 -5.15 17.56
C LYS A 79 11.89 -6.03 17.79
N GLN A 80 12.04 -7.32 17.54
CA GLN A 80 11.33 -8.40 18.26
C GLN A 80 12.28 -9.58 18.41
#